data_AF-A0A0R0IPF6-F1
#
_entry.id   AF-A0A0R0IPF6-F1
#
_cell.length_a   1.000
_cell.length_b   1.000
_cell.length_c   1.000
_cell.angle_alpha   90.00
_cell.angle_beta   90.00
_cell.angle_gamma   90.00
#
_symmetry.space_group_name_H-M   'P 1'
#
loop_
_entity.id
_entity.type
_entity.pdbx_description
1 polymer ?
#
loop_
_entity_poly.entity_id
_entity_poly.type
_entity_poly.pdbx_seq_one_letter_code
_entity_poly.pdbx_strand_id
1 'polypeptide(L)'
;MKPLGVDVPKKKKEGNNGRMIVIIVLSSVTASVVFIGLAWLCLLKCRTYVHEHKPVPDGFISSSSKQSNNFIAYKFPLIKRLLPRAARSLTQGIRLGSGSQSFNSGTITYTGSAKIFTLNDLEKATNNFDSSRILGEGGFGLVYKGILNDGRDVAVKILKRDDQRGGREFLAEVEMLSRLHHRNLVKLLGICTEKQTRCLVYELVPNGSVESHLHVADKVTDPLDWNSRMKIALGAARGLAYLHEDSNPCVIHRDFKASNILLEYDFTPKVSDFGLARTALDERNKHISTHVMGTFGYLAPEYAMTGHLLVKSDVYSYGVVLLELLTGRKPVDLSQPPGQENLVTWVRPLLTSKEGLQMIIDPYVKPNISVDTVVKVAAIASMCVQPEVSQRPFMGEVVQALKLVCSEFEETDFIKSKGSQEGLLTDVKGIFSEASGERVEFSECQKTFSGYQSNEEKVRLSASELLSTSGQEFESFRQYSRSGPLIIGKKRQFWQKLRSLSRGSSSEHGSH
;
A
#
# COMPACT_ATOMS: atom_id res chain seq x y z
N MET A 1 69.16 19.07 -36.53
CA MET A 1 68.98 17.77 -37.22
C MET A 1 67.90 16.95 -36.49
N LYS A 2 66.70 16.87 -37.07
CA LYS A 2 65.78 15.70 -37.01
C LYS A 2 65.81 15.11 -38.43
N PRO A 3 65.30 13.90 -38.74
CA PRO A 3 64.76 12.81 -37.92
C PRO A 3 65.20 11.42 -38.48
N LEU A 4 64.46 10.35 -38.13
CA LEU A 4 64.17 9.11 -38.91
C LEU A 4 64.53 7.79 -38.18
N GLY A 5 63.55 7.26 -37.46
CA GLY A 5 63.37 5.84 -37.10
C GLY A 5 61.86 5.61 -36.99
N VAL A 6 61.18 5.33 -38.10
CA VAL A 6 60.85 4.02 -38.69
C VAL A 6 59.76 3.25 -37.91
N ASP A 7 58.57 3.34 -38.51
CA ASP A 7 57.37 2.50 -38.58
C ASP A 7 56.72 1.83 -37.36
N VAL A 8 55.42 2.15 -37.22
CA VAL A 8 54.44 1.56 -36.31
C VAL A 8 53.36 0.85 -37.15
N PRO A 9 53.12 -0.46 -36.98
CA PRO A 9 51.88 -1.09 -37.42
C PRO A 9 50.84 -1.02 -36.29
N LYS A 10 49.99 0.01 -36.29
CA LYS A 10 48.79 0.04 -35.43
C LYS A 10 47.67 -0.74 -36.12
N LYS A 11 47.29 -1.87 -35.53
CA LYS A 11 46.10 -2.67 -35.90
C LYS A 11 44.87 -1.77 -36.07
N LYS A 12 44.19 -1.97 -37.19
CA LYS A 12 42.89 -1.39 -37.53
C LYS A 12 41.89 -1.52 -36.38
N LYS A 13 41.28 -0.38 -36.06
CA LYS A 13 40.10 -0.23 -35.21
C LYS A 13 38.90 -0.25 -36.16
N GLU A 14 38.29 -1.42 -36.38
CA GLU A 14 37.07 -1.57 -37.17
C GLU A 14 35.94 -2.13 -36.26
N GLY A 15 34.96 -1.28 -35.98
CA GLY A 15 33.55 -1.64 -36.19
C GLY A 15 32.80 -2.48 -35.16
N ASN A 16 32.82 -2.14 -33.86
CA ASN A 16 31.81 -2.69 -32.91
C ASN A 16 30.72 -1.69 -32.48
N ASN A 17 30.95 -0.38 -32.59
CA ASN A 17 29.95 0.62 -32.20
C ASN A 17 28.78 0.72 -33.21
N GLY A 18 29.05 0.53 -34.50
CA GLY A 18 27.99 0.56 -35.53
C GLY A 18 27.02 -0.61 -35.42
N ARG A 19 27.51 -1.82 -35.11
CA ARG A 19 26.66 -3.01 -34.91
C ARG A 19 25.74 -2.88 -33.71
N MET A 20 26.22 -2.29 -32.61
CA MET A 20 25.41 -2.07 -31.41
C MET A 20 24.28 -1.06 -31.67
N ILE A 21 24.54 0.00 -32.44
CA ILE A 21 23.50 0.97 -32.86
C ILE A 21 22.45 0.29 -33.76
N VAL A 22 22.87 -0.54 -34.72
CA VAL A 22 21.93 -1.28 -35.59
C VAL A 22 21.03 -2.22 -34.79
N ILE A 23 21.55 -2.88 -33.74
CA ILE A 23 20.74 -3.76 -32.87
C ILE A 23 19.73 -2.95 -32.05
N ILE A 24 20.12 -1.79 -31.50
CA ILE A 24 19.20 -0.92 -30.75
C ILE A 24 18.08 -0.39 -31.67
N VAL A 25 18.42 0.06 -32.89
CA VAL A 25 17.42 0.55 -33.85
C VAL A 25 16.48 -0.58 -34.30
N LEU A 26 17.00 -1.78 -34.57
CA LEU A 26 16.19 -2.93 -34.96
C LEU A 26 15.23 -3.37 -33.83
N SER A 27 15.69 -3.34 -32.57
CA SER A 27 14.86 -3.59 -31.38
C SER A 27 13.77 -2.54 -31.19
N SER A 28 14.07 -1.27 -31.48
CA SER A 28 13.11 -0.16 -31.39
C SER A 28 12.01 -0.30 -32.44
N VAL A 29 12.38 -0.52 -33.71
CA VAL A 29 11.42 -0.62 -34.82
C VAL A 29 10.50 -1.83 -34.64
N THR A 30 11.04 -2.97 -34.18
CA THR A 30 10.23 -4.16 -33.91
C THR A 30 9.25 -3.97 -32.75
N ALA A 31 9.66 -3.30 -31.66
CA ALA A 31 8.74 -2.94 -30.57
C ALA A 31 7.61 -2.01 -31.04
N SER A 32 7.90 -1.02 -31.91
CA SER A 32 6.89 -0.12 -32.48
C SER A 32 5.89 -0.84 -33.38
N VAL A 33 6.33 -1.78 -34.24
CA VAL A 33 5.43 -2.58 -35.10
C VAL A 33 4.49 -3.45 -34.28
N VAL A 34 4.96 -4.05 -33.17
CA VAL A 34 4.11 -4.83 -32.24
C VAL A 34 3.09 -3.93 -31.52
N PHE A 35 3.50 -2.73 -31.09
CA PHE A 35 2.59 -1.78 -30.45
C PHE A 35 1.49 -1.29 -31.39
N ILE A 36 1.85 -0.96 -32.65
CA ILE A 36 0.87 -0.54 -33.67
C ILE A 36 -0.08 -1.70 -34.01
N GLY A 37 0.44 -2.94 -34.14
CA GLY A 37 -0.38 -4.12 -34.38
C GLY A 37 -1.39 -4.39 -33.26
N LEU A 38 -0.98 -4.28 -31.99
CA LEU A 38 -1.88 -4.43 -30.84
C LEU A 38 -2.93 -3.31 -30.78
N ALA A 39 -2.56 -2.06 -31.08
CA ALA A 39 -3.50 -0.95 -31.17
C ALA A 39 -4.53 -1.17 -32.30
N TRP A 40 -4.10 -1.63 -33.48
CA TRP A 40 -5.00 -1.92 -34.60
C TRP A 40 -5.95 -3.09 -34.29
N LEU A 41 -5.49 -4.12 -33.58
CA LEU A 41 -6.32 -5.24 -33.15
C LEU A 41 -7.35 -4.84 -32.06
N CYS A 42 -6.97 -3.94 -31.15
CA CYS A 42 -7.90 -3.32 -30.19
C CYS A 42 -8.97 -2.49 -30.92
N LEU A 43 -8.60 -1.71 -31.94
CA LEU A 43 -9.56 -0.94 -32.73
C LEU A 43 -10.51 -1.84 -33.55
N LEU A 44 -10.03 -2.95 -34.13
CA LEU A 44 -10.88 -3.91 -34.83
C LEU A 44 -11.93 -4.55 -33.90
N LYS A 45 -11.53 -4.95 -32.68
CA LYS A 45 -12.47 -5.47 -31.68
C LYS A 45 -13.48 -4.42 -31.21
N CYS A 46 -13.08 -3.16 -31.07
CA CYS A 46 -13.99 -2.07 -30.76
C CYS A 46 -14.96 -1.75 -31.92
N ARG A 47 -14.54 -1.91 -33.18
CA ARG A 47 -15.42 -1.65 -34.34
C ARG A 47 -16.50 -2.71 -34.52
N THR A 48 -16.21 -3.96 -34.18
CA THR A 48 -17.21 -5.05 -34.20
C THR A 48 -18.21 -4.98 -33.05
N TYR A 49 -17.83 -4.42 -31.90
CA TYR A 49 -18.75 -4.31 -30.75
C TYR A 49 -19.77 -3.17 -30.88
N VAL A 50 -19.55 -2.22 -31.80
CA VAL A 50 -20.42 -1.04 -31.99
C VAL A 50 -21.46 -1.26 -33.11
N HIS A 51 -21.41 -2.37 -33.86
CA HIS A 51 -22.31 -2.60 -35.00
C HIS A 51 -23.54 -3.49 -34.69
N GLU A 52 -23.72 -3.95 -33.45
CA GLU A 52 -24.94 -4.64 -33.02
C GLU A 52 -25.72 -3.78 -32.01
N HIS A 53 -27.00 -3.53 -32.33
CA HIS A 53 -28.08 -2.96 -31.52
C HIS A 53 -28.26 -1.42 -31.42
N LYS A 54 -29.11 -0.90 -32.33
CA LYS A 54 -30.09 0.18 -32.10
C LYS A 54 -31.38 -0.09 -32.93
N PRO A 55 -32.56 0.49 -32.56
CA PRO A 55 -33.81 -0.27 -32.30
C PRO A 55 -35.07 0.24 -33.05
N VAL A 56 -36.19 -0.52 -33.09
CA VAL A 56 -37.59 -0.02 -33.33
C VAL A 56 -38.64 -1.01 -32.72
N PRO A 57 -39.78 -0.56 -32.11
CA PRO A 57 -40.77 -1.39 -31.40
C PRO A 57 -42.07 -1.69 -32.18
N ASP A 58 -42.87 -2.67 -31.73
CA ASP A 58 -44.36 -2.62 -31.62
C ASP A 58 -45.00 -4.00 -31.26
N GLY A 59 -46.04 -3.97 -30.42
CA GLY A 59 -47.30 -4.71 -30.64
C GLY A 59 -47.51 -6.16 -30.13
N PHE A 60 -48.06 -6.27 -28.90
CA PHE A 60 -49.29 -7.00 -28.53
C PHE A 60 -49.52 -8.54 -28.73
N ILE A 61 -49.99 -9.16 -27.63
CA ILE A 61 -50.96 -10.29 -27.49
C ILE A 61 -50.44 -11.74 -27.26
N SER A 62 -50.54 -12.13 -25.99
CA SER A 62 -51.17 -13.34 -25.39
C SER A 62 -50.68 -14.78 -25.67
N SER A 63 -50.21 -15.36 -24.55
CA SER A 63 -50.73 -16.58 -23.88
C SER A 63 -50.26 -18.00 -24.28
N SER A 64 -50.05 -18.77 -23.20
CA SER A 64 -50.04 -20.24 -23.06
C SER A 64 -48.79 -21.05 -23.41
N SER A 65 -48.07 -21.39 -22.33
CA SER A 65 -47.50 -22.70 -21.96
C SER A 65 -47.35 -23.80 -23.03
N LYS A 66 -46.12 -24.29 -23.19
CA LYS A 66 -45.82 -25.73 -23.26
C LYS A 66 -44.34 -26.06 -23.07
N GLN A 67 -44.15 -27.32 -22.75
CA GLN A 67 -43.04 -28.02 -22.14
C GLN A 67 -42.07 -28.62 -23.18
N SER A 68 -40.80 -28.72 -22.75
CA SER A 68 -39.73 -29.68 -23.10
C SER A 68 -39.18 -29.86 -24.54
N ASN A 69 -37.84 -29.93 -24.54
CA ASN A 69 -36.93 -30.70 -25.39
C ASN A 69 -36.65 -30.16 -26.82
N ASN A 70 -35.40 -29.75 -27.06
CA ASN A 70 -34.51 -30.52 -27.94
C ASN A 70 -33.05 -30.05 -27.95
N PHE A 71 -32.21 -31.05 -27.77
CA PHE A 71 -30.79 -31.27 -28.00
C PHE A 71 -30.24 -30.68 -29.30
N ILE A 72 -29.06 -30.01 -29.31
CA ILE A 72 -28.02 -30.17 -30.35
C ILE A 72 -26.64 -29.94 -29.72
N ALA A 73 -25.81 -30.98 -29.75
CA ALA A 73 -24.37 -30.94 -29.46
C ALA A 73 -23.58 -30.89 -30.78
N TYR A 74 -22.58 -30.01 -30.86
CA TYR A 74 -21.52 -30.09 -31.86
C TYR A 74 -20.19 -30.41 -31.18
N LYS A 75 -19.46 -31.36 -31.77
CA LYS A 75 -18.29 -32.06 -31.22
C LYS A 75 -17.15 -32.01 -32.24
N PHE A 76 -15.92 -32.26 -31.75
CA PHE A 76 -14.67 -32.67 -32.43
C PHE A 76 -13.62 -31.57 -32.75
N PRO A 77 -12.32 -31.92 -32.91
CA PRO A 77 -11.50 -32.88 -32.14
C PRO A 77 -10.01 -32.48 -31.89
N LEU A 78 -9.46 -33.04 -30.81
CA LEU A 78 -8.13 -33.68 -30.61
C LEU A 78 -6.91 -33.32 -31.50
N ILE A 79 -5.80 -32.92 -30.85
CA ILE A 79 -4.41 -33.20 -31.28
C ILE A 79 -3.63 -33.74 -30.06
N LYS A 80 -3.05 -34.95 -30.18
CA LYS A 80 -2.13 -35.62 -29.24
C LYS A 80 -0.77 -35.84 -29.93
N ARG A 81 0.34 -35.64 -29.19
CA ARG A 81 1.70 -36.24 -29.28
C ARG A 81 2.67 -35.29 -28.54
N LEU A 82 3.73 -35.67 -27.80
CA LEU A 82 4.46 -36.91 -27.51
C LEU A 82 5.49 -36.55 -26.40
N LEU A 83 5.77 -37.45 -25.43
CA LEU A 83 7.10 -37.85 -24.87
C LEU A 83 7.02 -38.35 -23.39
N PRO A 84 7.89 -39.30 -22.95
CA PRO A 84 7.58 -40.26 -21.89
C PRO A 84 8.49 -40.26 -20.63
N ARG A 85 7.94 -40.86 -19.55
CA ARG A 85 8.54 -41.66 -18.44
C ARG A 85 9.88 -41.23 -17.80
N ALA A 86 9.85 -40.94 -16.49
CA ALA A 86 10.57 -41.72 -15.45
C ALA A 86 10.20 -41.27 -14.02
N ALA A 87 10.35 -42.21 -13.08
CA ALA A 87 10.35 -42.11 -11.61
C ALA A 87 9.01 -42.22 -10.84
N ARG A 88 9.00 -43.22 -9.95
CA ARG A 88 7.93 -43.77 -9.13
C ARG A 88 7.86 -43.11 -7.76
N SER A 89 6.67 -43.21 -7.17
CA SER A 89 6.33 -43.32 -5.74
C SER A 89 6.74 -42.21 -4.78
N LEU A 90 5.74 -41.49 -4.26
CA LEU A 90 5.35 -41.58 -2.84
C LEU A 90 3.93 -41.01 -2.67
N THR A 91 3.09 -41.82 -2.06
CA THR A 91 1.69 -41.61 -1.73
C THR A 91 1.54 -40.67 -0.53
N GLN A 92 0.92 -39.51 -0.69
CA GLN A 92 0.09 -38.92 0.35
C GLN A 92 -0.91 -37.93 -0.23
N GLY A 93 -2.19 -38.19 0.03
CA GLY A 93 -3.31 -37.54 -0.61
C GLY A 93 -3.53 -36.10 -0.16
N ILE A 94 -3.79 -35.23 -1.13
CA ILE A 94 -4.53 -33.98 -0.92
C ILE A 94 -5.57 -33.91 -2.04
N ARG A 95 -6.84 -33.99 -1.66
CA ARG A 95 -7.99 -33.76 -2.54
C ARG A 95 -7.89 -32.36 -3.16
N LEU A 96 -7.70 -32.31 -4.47
CA LEU A 96 -7.91 -31.10 -5.26
C LEU A 96 -9.42 -30.88 -5.46
N GLY A 97 -10.01 -30.05 -4.61
CA GLY A 97 -11.37 -29.54 -4.80
C GLY A 97 -11.38 -28.44 -5.86
N SER A 98 -11.37 -28.83 -7.14
CA SER A 98 -11.69 -27.94 -8.26
C SER A 98 -13.20 -27.91 -8.47
N GLY A 99 -13.90 -27.11 -7.67
CA GLY A 99 -15.31 -26.79 -7.89
C GLY A 99 -15.46 -25.52 -8.73
N SER A 100 -15.58 -25.67 -10.05
CA SER A 100 -16.05 -24.60 -10.94
C SER A 100 -17.53 -24.36 -10.66
N GLN A 101 -17.87 -23.42 -9.79
CA GLN A 101 -19.26 -22.97 -9.63
C GLN A 101 -19.62 -22.00 -10.76
N SER A 102 -20.56 -22.42 -11.59
CA SER A 102 -21.23 -21.57 -12.58
C SER A 102 -22.04 -20.49 -11.87
N PHE A 103 -21.72 -19.22 -12.15
CA PHE A 103 -22.47 -18.07 -11.65
C PHE A 103 -23.79 -17.93 -12.42
N ASN A 104 -24.86 -18.54 -11.89
CA ASN A 104 -26.23 -18.21 -12.25
C ASN A 104 -26.81 -17.27 -11.18
N SER A 105 -27.57 -16.26 -11.61
CA SER A 105 -28.16 -15.12 -10.86
C SER A 105 -29.08 -15.47 -9.66
N GLY A 106 -28.61 -16.29 -8.72
CA GLY A 106 -29.24 -16.51 -7.43
C GLY A 106 -28.80 -15.44 -6.43
N THR A 107 -29.78 -14.83 -5.77
CA THR A 107 -29.66 -13.93 -4.62
C THR A 107 -28.47 -14.32 -3.73
N ILE A 108 -27.40 -13.52 -3.73
CA ILE A 108 -26.34 -13.64 -2.71
C ILE A 108 -27.02 -13.34 -1.38
N THR A 109 -27.17 -14.35 -0.53
CA THR A 109 -27.60 -14.18 0.86
C THR A 109 -26.52 -13.40 1.61
N TYR A 110 -26.66 -12.08 1.58
CA TYR A 110 -25.74 -11.17 2.23
C TYR A 110 -25.88 -11.31 3.76
N THR A 111 -24.84 -11.82 4.41
CA THR A 111 -24.77 -12.01 5.87
C THR A 111 -24.06 -10.87 6.60
N GLY A 112 -23.75 -9.76 5.90
CA GLY A 112 -23.05 -8.62 6.45
C GLY A 112 -23.97 -7.53 7.00
N SER A 113 -23.37 -6.56 7.70
CA SER A 113 -24.06 -5.42 8.31
C SER A 113 -24.36 -4.27 7.34
N ALA A 114 -23.89 -4.33 6.09
CA ALA A 114 -24.06 -3.23 5.14
C ALA A 114 -25.50 -3.10 4.63
N LYS A 115 -25.96 -1.86 4.46
CA LYS A 115 -27.31 -1.57 3.99
C LYS A 115 -27.46 -1.92 2.50
N ILE A 116 -28.58 -2.53 2.14
CA ILE A 116 -28.94 -2.73 0.73
C ILE A 116 -29.59 -1.44 0.22
N PHE A 117 -29.00 -0.84 -0.81
CA PHE A 117 -29.53 0.32 -1.52
C PHE A 117 -30.11 -0.08 -2.87
N THR A 118 -31.21 0.58 -3.27
CA THR A 118 -31.73 0.42 -4.64
C THR A 118 -30.89 1.25 -5.62
N LEU A 119 -30.91 0.91 -6.91
CA LEU A 119 -30.23 1.71 -7.92
C LEU A 119 -30.79 3.13 -7.97
N ASN A 120 -32.11 3.27 -7.81
CA ASN A 120 -32.80 4.56 -7.75
C ASN A 120 -32.35 5.43 -6.57
N ASP A 121 -32.04 4.83 -5.40
CA ASP A 121 -31.47 5.57 -4.27
C ASP A 121 -30.10 6.16 -4.62
N LEU A 122 -29.26 5.38 -5.31
CA LEU A 122 -27.91 5.81 -5.69
C LEU A 122 -27.93 6.81 -6.85
N GLU A 123 -28.83 6.63 -7.82
CA GLU A 123 -29.07 7.61 -8.89
C GLU A 123 -29.46 8.96 -8.29
N LYS A 124 -30.42 8.99 -7.36
CA LYS A 124 -30.78 10.24 -6.66
C LYS A 124 -29.61 10.83 -5.88
N ALA A 125 -28.90 10.01 -5.10
CA ALA A 125 -27.79 10.48 -4.27
C ALA A 125 -26.65 11.10 -5.09
N THR A 126 -26.42 10.60 -6.31
CA THR A 126 -25.29 10.99 -7.18
C THR A 126 -25.70 11.90 -8.34
N ASN A 127 -26.92 12.44 -8.33
CA ASN A 127 -27.47 13.23 -9.43
C ASN A 127 -27.42 12.50 -10.79
N ASN A 128 -27.91 11.26 -10.82
CA ASN A 128 -27.82 10.34 -11.96
C ASN A 128 -26.38 10.04 -12.40
N PHE A 129 -25.49 9.84 -11.44
CA PHE A 129 -24.06 9.58 -11.67
C PHE A 129 -23.39 10.69 -12.52
N ASP A 130 -23.68 11.94 -12.15
CA ASP A 130 -23.16 13.14 -12.82
C ASP A 130 -21.62 13.13 -12.84
N SER A 131 -21.03 13.39 -14.01
CA SER A 131 -19.57 13.44 -14.16
C SER A 131 -18.88 14.49 -13.29
N SER A 132 -19.57 15.58 -12.92
CA SER A 132 -19.06 16.62 -12.01
C SER A 132 -18.88 16.12 -10.58
N ARG A 133 -19.47 14.96 -10.23
CA ARG A 133 -19.37 14.34 -8.91
C ARG A 133 -18.32 13.24 -8.86
N ILE A 134 -17.55 13.02 -9.92
CA ILE A 134 -16.49 12.01 -9.92
C ILE A 134 -15.40 12.44 -8.92
N LEU A 135 -15.14 11.56 -7.95
CA LEU A 135 -14.04 11.68 -6.99
C LEU A 135 -12.76 11.01 -7.50
N GLY A 136 -12.91 9.99 -8.34
CA GLY A 136 -11.78 9.28 -8.95
C GLY A 136 -12.23 8.18 -9.90
N GLU A 137 -11.31 7.81 -10.80
CA GLU A 137 -11.45 6.66 -11.68
C GLU A 137 -10.28 5.70 -11.44
N GLY A 138 -10.58 4.41 -11.30
CA GLY A 138 -9.57 3.36 -11.20
C GLY A 138 -9.83 2.19 -12.15
N GLY A 139 -8.96 1.19 -12.09
CA GLY A 139 -9.12 -0.06 -12.83
C GLY A 139 -10.45 -0.76 -12.53
N PHE A 140 -11.01 -0.52 -11.34
CA PHE A 140 -12.21 -1.17 -10.84
C PHE A 140 -13.52 -0.43 -11.17
N GLY A 141 -13.44 0.84 -11.60
CA GLY A 141 -14.63 1.63 -11.87
C GLY A 141 -14.51 3.10 -11.47
N LEU A 142 -15.65 3.77 -11.44
CA LEU A 142 -15.78 5.19 -11.13
C LEU A 142 -16.30 5.36 -9.71
N VAL A 143 -15.76 6.33 -8.98
CA VAL A 143 -16.21 6.70 -7.64
C VAL A 143 -16.87 8.07 -7.69
N TYR A 144 -18.11 8.17 -7.22
CA TYR A 144 -18.90 9.40 -7.22
C TYR A 144 -19.15 9.90 -5.79
N LYS A 145 -19.16 11.22 -5.61
CA LYS A 145 -19.71 11.86 -4.41
C LYS A 145 -21.23 11.80 -4.45
N GLY A 146 -21.82 11.14 -3.47
CA GLY A 146 -23.27 11.10 -3.26
C GLY A 146 -23.69 11.77 -1.96
N ILE A 147 -24.95 12.22 -1.90
CA ILE A 147 -25.61 12.65 -0.67
C ILE A 147 -26.83 11.76 -0.48
N LEU A 148 -26.84 10.93 0.56
CA LEU A 148 -27.99 10.07 0.87
C LEU A 148 -29.20 10.91 1.32
N ASN A 149 -30.40 10.32 1.29
CA ASN A 149 -31.64 11.00 1.71
C ASN A 149 -31.61 11.53 3.17
N ASP A 150 -30.74 10.98 4.02
CA ASP A 150 -30.53 11.43 5.40
C ASP A 150 -29.46 12.53 5.52
N GLY A 151 -29.00 13.09 4.41
CA GLY A 151 -28.02 14.17 4.35
C GLY A 151 -26.56 13.73 4.48
N ARG A 152 -26.29 12.43 4.66
CA ARG A 152 -24.91 11.94 4.77
C ARG A 152 -24.20 11.94 3.42
N ASP A 153 -23.02 12.55 3.39
CA ASP A 153 -22.06 12.44 2.29
C ASP A 153 -21.49 11.02 2.20
N VAL A 154 -21.45 10.46 1.00
CA VAL A 154 -20.96 9.11 0.71
C VAL A 154 -20.11 9.05 -0.56
N ALA A 155 -19.26 8.04 -0.64
CA ALA A 155 -18.57 7.68 -1.88
C ALA A 155 -19.23 6.45 -2.51
N VAL A 156 -19.70 6.57 -3.76
CA VAL A 156 -20.37 5.49 -4.49
C VAL A 156 -19.45 4.98 -5.59
N LYS A 157 -18.85 3.80 -5.38
CA LYS A 157 -18.02 3.11 -6.38
C LYS A 157 -18.90 2.24 -7.26
N ILE A 158 -19.00 2.59 -8.54
CA ILE A 158 -19.68 1.79 -9.56
C ILE A 158 -18.63 0.93 -10.24
N LEU A 159 -18.79 -0.39 -10.18
CA LEU A 159 -17.84 -1.29 -10.79
C LEU A 159 -18.06 -1.40 -12.31
N LYS A 160 -16.98 -1.54 -13.08
CA LYS A 160 -17.05 -1.72 -14.55
C LYS A 160 -17.86 -3.00 -14.86
N ARG A 161 -18.80 -2.90 -15.81
CA ARG A 161 -19.86 -3.90 -16.02
C ARG A 161 -19.49 -5.17 -16.80
N ASP A 162 -18.25 -5.40 -17.25
CA ASP A 162 -18.02 -6.39 -18.32
C ASP A 162 -16.79 -7.32 -18.22
N ASP A 163 -16.37 -7.73 -17.02
CA ASP A 163 -15.43 -8.86 -16.91
C ASP A 163 -15.66 -9.76 -15.68
N GLN A 164 -15.24 -11.03 -15.80
CA GLN A 164 -15.21 -11.98 -14.68
C GLN A 164 -14.40 -11.47 -13.48
N ARG A 165 -13.56 -10.45 -13.70
CA ARG A 165 -12.68 -9.84 -12.73
C ARG A 165 -13.44 -8.89 -11.81
N GLY A 166 -14.24 -7.96 -12.34
CA GLY A 166 -15.04 -7.04 -11.54
C GLY A 166 -16.04 -7.75 -10.61
N GLY A 167 -16.60 -8.87 -11.05
CA GLY A 167 -17.46 -9.70 -10.20
C GLY A 167 -16.74 -10.34 -9.02
N ARG A 168 -15.49 -10.79 -9.19
CA ARG A 168 -14.66 -11.34 -8.11
C ARG A 168 -14.23 -10.25 -7.13
N GLU A 169 -13.89 -9.07 -7.64
CA GLU A 169 -13.48 -7.92 -6.84
C GLU A 169 -14.65 -7.39 -6.00
N PHE A 170 -15.86 -7.30 -6.58
CA PHE A 170 -17.08 -7.00 -5.84
C PHE A 170 -17.28 -7.96 -4.67
N LEU A 171 -17.26 -9.27 -4.95
CA LEU A 171 -17.49 -10.29 -3.92
C LEU A 171 -16.42 -10.24 -2.82
N ALA A 172 -15.15 -10.09 -3.20
CA ALA A 172 -14.05 -9.97 -2.25
C ALA A 172 -14.23 -8.74 -1.35
N GLU A 173 -14.51 -7.58 -1.93
CA GLU A 173 -14.65 -6.34 -1.18
C GLU A 173 -15.85 -6.38 -0.23
N VAL A 174 -16.98 -6.93 -0.68
CA VAL A 174 -18.17 -7.16 0.15
C VAL A 174 -17.86 -8.15 1.27
N GLU A 175 -17.22 -9.28 0.99
CA GLU A 175 -16.88 -10.29 2.00
C GLU A 175 -15.92 -9.75 3.07
N MET A 176 -14.91 -8.97 2.66
CA MET A 176 -13.89 -8.42 3.55
C MET A 176 -14.47 -7.28 4.39
N LEU A 177 -15.08 -6.28 3.76
CA LEU A 177 -15.56 -5.10 4.50
C LEU A 177 -16.80 -5.36 5.35
N SER A 178 -17.51 -6.46 5.11
CA SER A 178 -18.61 -6.87 6.00
C SER A 178 -18.13 -7.35 7.38
N ARG A 179 -16.86 -7.75 7.51
CA ARG A 179 -16.28 -8.28 8.76
C ARG A 179 -15.20 -7.38 9.37
N LEU A 180 -14.58 -6.52 8.58
CA LEU A 180 -13.48 -5.67 9.03
C LEU A 180 -14.01 -4.34 9.60
N HIS A 181 -13.68 -4.06 10.85
CA HIS A 181 -14.10 -2.84 11.56
C HIS A 181 -12.91 -2.26 12.32
N HIS A 182 -12.31 -1.19 11.79
CA HIS A 182 -11.16 -0.56 12.41
C HIS A 182 -11.06 0.92 12.00
N ARG A 183 -10.62 1.79 12.91
CA ARG A 183 -10.57 3.26 12.71
C ARG A 183 -9.73 3.70 11.50
N ASN A 184 -8.73 2.89 11.14
CA ASN A 184 -7.82 3.16 10.02
C ASN A 184 -8.17 2.35 8.75
N LEU A 185 -9.40 1.85 8.64
CA LEU A 185 -9.92 1.26 7.39
C LEU A 185 -11.19 2.01 6.99
N VAL A 186 -11.42 2.16 5.68
CA VAL A 186 -12.65 2.78 5.16
C VAL A 186 -13.85 1.87 5.42
N LYS A 187 -14.92 2.46 5.95
CA LYS A 187 -16.17 1.75 6.27
C LYS A 187 -17.06 1.59 5.04
N LEU A 188 -17.44 0.34 4.75
CA LEU A 188 -18.54 0.03 3.83
C LEU A 188 -19.88 0.32 4.54
N LEU A 189 -20.68 1.22 3.96
CA LEU A 189 -22.01 1.58 4.46
C LEU A 189 -23.11 0.72 3.82
N GLY A 190 -22.91 0.32 2.56
CA GLY A 190 -23.92 -0.44 1.83
C GLY A 190 -23.48 -0.92 0.46
N ILE A 191 -24.38 -1.66 -0.17
CA ILE A 191 -24.18 -2.26 -1.48
C ILE A 191 -25.44 -2.09 -2.34
N CYS A 192 -25.27 -2.12 -3.66
CA CYS A 192 -26.38 -2.24 -4.61
C CYS A 192 -26.05 -3.32 -5.63
N THR A 193 -26.97 -4.26 -5.83
CA THR A 193 -26.84 -5.39 -6.77
C THR A 193 -28.02 -5.47 -7.75
N GLU A 194 -28.64 -4.34 -8.08
CA GLU A 194 -29.78 -4.29 -8.99
C GLU A 194 -29.37 -4.27 -10.47
N LYS A 195 -30.17 -4.95 -11.29
CA LYS A 195 -29.93 -5.14 -12.74
C LYS A 195 -28.52 -5.71 -12.97
N GLN A 196 -27.79 -5.16 -13.95
CA GLN A 196 -26.40 -5.49 -14.24
C GLN A 196 -25.41 -4.55 -13.56
N THR A 197 -25.81 -3.75 -12.58
CA THR A 197 -24.90 -2.84 -11.85
C THR A 197 -24.56 -3.40 -10.48
N ARG A 198 -23.30 -3.15 -10.11
CA ARG A 198 -22.76 -3.47 -8.80
C ARG A 198 -22.15 -2.18 -8.26
N CYS A 199 -22.70 -1.68 -7.16
CA CYS A 199 -22.19 -0.50 -6.49
C CYS A 199 -21.80 -0.83 -5.05
N LEU A 200 -20.76 -0.16 -4.57
CA LEU A 200 -20.33 -0.15 -3.19
C LEU A 200 -20.45 1.28 -2.66
N VAL A 201 -21.06 1.43 -1.48
CA VAL A 201 -21.29 2.73 -0.85
C VAL A 201 -20.44 2.80 0.41
N TYR A 202 -19.52 3.77 0.46
CA TYR A 202 -18.61 3.98 1.57
C TYR A 202 -18.89 5.29 2.27
N GLU A 203 -18.33 5.44 3.47
CA GLU A 203 -18.13 6.77 4.04
C GLU A 203 -17.30 7.65 3.08
N LEU A 204 -17.64 8.93 2.97
CA LEU A 204 -16.82 9.87 2.23
C LEU A 204 -15.64 10.32 3.12
N VAL A 205 -14.42 10.09 2.64
CA VAL A 205 -13.19 10.55 3.29
C VAL A 205 -12.72 11.83 2.58
N PRO A 206 -12.65 12.98 3.28
CA PRO A 206 -12.68 14.31 2.64
C PRO A 206 -11.38 14.78 2.01
N ASN A 207 -10.20 14.44 2.56
CA ASN A 207 -8.92 15.00 2.14
C ASN A 207 -8.20 14.15 1.09
N GLY A 208 -8.93 13.47 0.20
CA GLY A 208 -8.33 12.66 -0.85
C GLY A 208 -7.40 11.57 -0.33
N SER A 209 -6.36 11.25 -1.10
CA SER A 209 -5.39 10.18 -0.79
C SER A 209 -4.02 10.75 -0.41
N VAL A 210 -3.18 9.92 0.22
CA VAL A 210 -1.77 10.28 0.47
C VAL A 210 -1.05 10.65 -0.83
N GLU A 211 -1.33 9.94 -1.93
CA GLU A 211 -0.76 10.24 -3.24
C GLU A 211 -1.13 11.66 -3.72
N SER A 212 -2.38 12.11 -3.53
CA SER A 212 -2.81 13.45 -3.95
C SER A 212 -2.13 14.57 -3.16
N HIS A 213 -1.64 14.30 -1.95
CA HIS A 213 -0.89 15.28 -1.17
C HIS A 213 0.63 15.23 -1.40
N LEU A 214 1.17 14.11 -1.90
CA LEU A 214 2.60 13.97 -2.15
C LEU A 214 3.00 14.33 -3.59
N HIS A 215 2.18 13.97 -4.57
CA HIS A 215 2.64 13.88 -5.97
C HIS A 215 1.90 14.76 -6.97
N VAL A 216 0.74 15.28 -6.59
CA VAL A 216 -0.06 16.13 -7.49
C VAL A 216 0.45 17.56 -7.33
N ALA A 217 1.00 18.09 -8.42
CA ALA A 217 1.59 19.44 -8.47
C ALA A 217 0.54 20.56 -8.38
N ASP A 218 -0.74 20.23 -8.57
CA ASP A 218 -1.83 21.19 -8.47
C ASP A 218 -2.00 21.57 -7.00
N LYS A 219 -1.62 22.82 -6.69
CA LYS A 219 -1.58 23.51 -5.38
C LYS A 219 -2.91 23.56 -4.61
N VAL A 220 -3.89 22.72 -4.97
CA VAL A 220 -5.20 22.66 -4.32
C VAL A 220 -5.06 21.96 -2.97
N THR A 221 -4.14 21.00 -2.84
CA THR A 221 -3.89 20.26 -1.59
C THR A 221 -2.62 20.75 -0.90
N ASP A 222 -2.74 21.11 0.37
CA ASP A 222 -1.59 21.48 1.18
C ASP A 222 -0.62 20.30 1.31
N PRO A 223 0.69 20.50 1.10
CA PRO A 223 1.65 19.42 1.27
C PRO A 223 1.72 18.96 2.73
N LEU A 224 1.88 17.65 2.92
CA LEU A 224 1.93 17.07 4.26
C LEU A 224 3.19 17.50 5.02
N ASP A 225 3.00 18.11 6.18
CA ASP A 225 4.07 18.34 7.15
C ASP A 225 4.58 17.02 7.76
N TRP A 226 5.69 17.08 8.49
CA TRP A 226 6.29 15.88 9.08
C TRP A 226 5.37 15.15 10.06
N ASN A 227 4.62 15.90 10.88
CA ASN A 227 3.74 15.34 11.89
C ASN A 227 2.59 14.57 11.25
N SER A 228 2.00 15.13 10.19
CA SER A 228 0.98 14.49 9.39
C SER A 228 1.54 13.23 8.71
N ARG A 229 2.75 13.28 8.16
CA ARG A 229 3.41 12.08 7.58
C ARG A 229 3.61 10.97 8.62
N MET A 230 4.03 11.30 9.84
CA MET A 230 4.21 10.31 10.91
C MET A 230 2.87 9.76 11.41
N LYS A 231 1.84 10.63 11.54
CA LYS A 231 0.47 10.21 11.86
C LYS A 231 -0.08 9.24 10.82
N ILE A 232 0.13 9.55 9.53
CA ILE A 232 -0.26 8.71 8.40
C ILE A 232 0.50 7.38 8.44
N ALA A 233 1.83 7.39 8.58
CA ALA A 233 2.65 6.19 8.64
C ALA A 233 2.19 5.25 9.77
N LEU A 234 1.96 5.79 10.96
CA LEU A 234 1.53 5.02 12.14
C LEU A 234 0.10 4.50 11.98
N GLY A 235 -0.84 5.33 11.53
CA GLY A 235 -2.24 4.93 11.36
C GLY A 235 -2.42 3.89 10.25
N ALA A 236 -1.73 4.05 9.13
CA ALA A 236 -1.73 3.08 8.04
C ALA A 236 -1.11 1.74 8.48
N ALA A 237 -0.01 1.78 9.27
CA ALA A 237 0.56 0.58 9.87
C ALA A 237 -0.41 -0.13 10.83
N ARG A 238 -1.18 0.63 11.63
CA ARG A 238 -2.22 0.06 12.51
C ARG A 238 -3.32 -0.62 11.71
N GLY A 239 -3.78 0.01 10.62
CA GLY A 239 -4.76 -0.58 9.70
C GLY A 239 -4.28 -1.92 9.15
N LEU A 240 -3.03 -1.97 8.67
CA LEU A 240 -2.45 -3.19 8.11
C LEU A 240 -2.15 -4.26 9.17
N ALA A 241 -1.69 -3.87 10.37
CA ALA A 241 -1.49 -4.77 11.50
C ALA A 241 -2.81 -5.44 11.92
N TYR A 242 -3.91 -4.68 11.94
CA TYR A 242 -5.24 -5.24 12.20
C TYR A 242 -5.63 -6.32 11.17
N LEU A 243 -5.39 -6.08 9.87
CA LEU A 243 -5.64 -7.07 8.81
C LEU A 243 -4.77 -8.34 8.96
N HIS A 244 -3.51 -8.17 9.37
CA HIS A 244 -2.56 -9.27 9.42
C HIS A 244 -2.65 -10.11 10.70
N GLU A 245 -2.98 -9.48 11.81
CA GLU A 245 -2.76 -10.04 13.15
C GLU A 245 -4.03 -10.18 13.99
N ASP A 246 -4.99 -9.27 13.81
CA ASP A 246 -6.21 -9.19 14.63
C ASP A 246 -7.47 -9.68 13.90
N SER A 247 -7.49 -9.63 12.56
CA SER A 247 -8.62 -10.15 11.78
C SER A 247 -8.62 -11.68 11.75
N ASN A 248 -9.81 -12.27 11.76
CA ASN A 248 -9.99 -13.70 11.61
C ASN A 248 -10.98 -14.02 10.47
N PRO A 249 -10.53 -14.64 9.36
CA PRO A 249 -9.14 -15.04 9.07
C PRO A 249 -8.22 -13.83 8.83
N CYS A 250 -6.90 -14.10 8.79
CA CYS A 250 -5.88 -13.12 8.38
C CYS A 250 -6.17 -12.63 6.96
N VAL A 251 -6.08 -11.32 6.72
CA VAL A 251 -6.35 -10.69 5.42
C VAL A 251 -5.08 -10.08 4.86
N ILE A 252 -4.76 -10.41 3.60
CA ILE A 252 -3.72 -9.78 2.80
C ILE A 252 -4.40 -8.76 1.88
N HIS A 253 -4.02 -7.49 1.97
CA HIS A 253 -4.60 -6.39 1.20
C HIS A 253 -4.23 -6.49 -0.29
N ARG A 254 -2.98 -6.82 -0.60
CA ARG A 254 -2.42 -7.09 -1.95
C ARG A 254 -2.27 -5.88 -2.88
N ASP A 255 -2.99 -4.78 -2.66
CA ASP A 255 -2.81 -3.51 -3.38
C ASP A 255 -2.64 -2.32 -2.43
N PHE A 256 -1.78 -2.47 -1.43
CA PHE A 256 -1.49 -1.42 -0.46
C PHE A 256 -0.55 -0.37 -1.09
N LYS A 257 -0.99 0.89 -1.17
CA LYS A 257 -0.28 1.99 -1.86
C LYS A 257 -0.78 3.37 -1.39
N ALA A 258 -0.03 4.43 -1.69
CA ALA A 258 -0.38 5.80 -1.29
C ALA A 258 -1.76 6.25 -1.81
N SER A 259 -2.16 5.84 -3.02
CA SER A 259 -3.48 6.17 -3.59
C SER A 259 -4.64 5.50 -2.86
N ASN A 260 -4.38 4.41 -2.12
CA ASN A 260 -5.36 3.61 -1.38
C ASN A 260 -5.34 3.92 0.13
N ILE A 261 -4.68 4.99 0.54
CA ILE A 261 -4.73 5.52 1.91
C ILE A 261 -5.40 6.88 1.84
N LEU A 262 -6.66 6.94 2.25
CA LEU A 262 -7.46 8.17 2.27
C LEU A 262 -7.29 8.91 3.60
N LEU A 263 -7.53 10.23 3.60
CA LEU A 263 -7.23 11.10 4.74
C LEU A 263 -8.50 11.78 5.28
N GLU A 264 -8.78 11.62 6.58
CA GLU A 264 -9.77 12.44 7.28
C GLU A 264 -9.32 13.90 7.41
N TYR A 265 -10.21 14.79 7.85
CA TYR A 265 -9.91 16.22 8.04
C TYR A 265 -8.67 16.47 8.91
N ASP A 266 -8.44 15.64 9.92
CA ASP A 266 -7.31 15.71 10.83
C ASP A 266 -6.08 14.92 10.34
N PHE A 267 -6.07 14.49 9.08
CA PHE A 267 -5.08 13.60 8.47
C PHE A 267 -5.00 12.19 9.09
N THR A 268 -6.05 11.73 9.80
CA THR A 268 -6.15 10.32 10.18
C THR A 268 -6.29 9.45 8.93
N PRO A 269 -5.39 8.46 8.71
CA PRO A 269 -5.41 7.64 7.51
C PRO A 269 -6.45 6.53 7.59
N LYS A 270 -7.11 6.24 6.46
CA LYS A 270 -7.97 5.07 6.25
C LYS A 270 -7.54 4.29 5.01
N VAL A 271 -7.21 3.03 5.20
CA VAL A 271 -6.91 2.11 4.10
C VAL A 271 -8.21 1.76 3.37
N SER A 272 -8.20 1.90 2.05
CA SER A 272 -9.33 1.66 1.15
C SER A 272 -9.01 0.61 0.09
N ASP A 273 -10.02 0.23 -0.69
CA ASP A 273 -9.92 -0.61 -1.89
C ASP A 273 -9.47 -2.07 -1.63
N PHE A 274 -10.42 -2.86 -1.14
CA PHE A 274 -10.21 -4.28 -0.80
C PHE A 274 -10.54 -5.22 -1.97
N GLY A 275 -10.72 -4.71 -3.19
CA GLY A 275 -11.12 -5.53 -4.35
C GLY A 275 -10.14 -6.66 -4.67
N LEU A 276 -8.85 -6.49 -4.34
CA LEU A 276 -7.81 -7.50 -4.55
C LEU A 276 -7.49 -8.34 -3.31
N ALA A 277 -8.09 -8.02 -2.16
CA ALA A 277 -7.78 -8.62 -0.88
C ALA A 277 -8.06 -10.13 -0.87
N ARG A 278 -7.30 -10.86 -0.04
CA ARG A 278 -7.39 -12.31 0.09
C ARG A 278 -7.27 -12.74 1.54
N THR A 279 -8.04 -13.74 1.92
CA THR A 279 -7.88 -14.42 3.20
C THR A 279 -6.71 -15.40 3.13
N ALA A 280 -5.84 -15.38 4.13
CA ALA A 280 -4.79 -16.36 4.33
C ALA A 280 -5.29 -17.41 5.34
N LEU A 281 -5.65 -18.59 4.84
CA LEU A 281 -6.14 -19.69 5.68
C LEU A 281 -4.96 -20.38 6.40
N ASP A 282 -5.03 -20.35 7.73
CA ASP A 282 -4.36 -21.14 8.77
C ASP A 282 -2.84 -21.19 8.93
N GLU A 283 -2.01 -20.57 8.08
CA GLU A 283 -0.60 -20.36 8.44
C GLU A 283 -0.06 -19.03 7.91
N ARG A 284 0.27 -18.08 8.80
CA ARG A 284 0.84 -16.75 8.45
C ARG A 284 2.09 -16.81 7.54
N ASN A 285 2.71 -17.98 7.44
CA ASN A 285 3.94 -18.22 6.68
C ASN A 285 3.75 -19.08 5.42
N LYS A 286 2.53 -19.59 5.14
CA LYS A 286 2.26 -20.28 3.88
C LYS A 286 1.98 -19.24 2.80
N HIS A 287 2.60 -19.42 1.65
CA HIS A 287 2.27 -18.62 0.48
C HIS A 287 0.93 -19.06 -0.11
N ILE A 288 0.24 -18.11 -0.73
CA ILE A 288 -0.91 -18.37 -1.58
C ILE A 288 -0.43 -18.24 -3.02
N SER A 289 -0.36 -19.35 -3.76
CA SER A 289 -0.06 -19.32 -5.19
C SER A 289 -1.25 -18.69 -5.93
N THR A 290 -1.03 -17.52 -6.53
CA THR A 290 -2.09 -16.78 -7.22
C THR A 290 -1.49 -15.96 -8.37
N HIS A 291 -2.33 -15.51 -9.30
CA HIS A 291 -1.89 -14.59 -10.35
C HIS A 291 -1.31 -13.32 -9.74
N VAL A 292 -0.26 -12.76 -10.33
CA VAL A 292 0.29 -11.48 -9.85
C VAL A 292 -0.72 -10.37 -10.15
N MET A 293 -1.17 -9.68 -9.10
CA MET A 293 -2.06 -8.52 -9.17
C MET A 293 -1.61 -7.49 -8.14
N GLY A 294 -1.93 -6.23 -8.40
CA GLY A 294 -1.50 -5.09 -7.59
C GLY A 294 -0.78 -4.07 -8.46
N THR A 295 -0.30 -3.00 -7.83
CA THR A 295 0.28 -1.86 -8.53
C THR A 295 1.80 -2.00 -8.68
N PHE A 296 2.30 -1.84 -9.91
CA PHE A 296 3.74 -1.86 -10.19
C PHE A 296 4.47 -0.80 -9.36
N GLY A 297 5.66 -1.13 -8.84
CA GLY A 297 6.41 -0.31 -7.89
C GLY A 297 6.18 -0.66 -6.42
N TYR A 298 5.01 -1.22 -6.09
CA TYR A 298 4.67 -1.66 -4.73
C TYR A 298 4.79 -3.18 -4.53
N LEU A 299 4.78 -3.94 -5.64
CA LEU A 299 4.83 -5.41 -5.59
C LEU A 299 6.14 -5.91 -4.95
N ALA A 300 5.99 -6.78 -3.97
CA ALA A 300 7.12 -7.47 -3.37
C ALA A 300 7.86 -8.33 -4.41
N PRO A 301 9.20 -8.38 -4.41
CA PRO A 301 9.99 -9.03 -5.45
C PRO A 301 9.67 -10.52 -5.56
N GLU A 302 9.52 -11.23 -4.44
CA GLU A 302 9.18 -12.66 -4.43
C GLU A 302 7.80 -12.91 -5.05
N TYR A 303 6.85 -12.02 -4.80
CA TYR A 303 5.49 -12.16 -5.32
C TYR A 303 5.46 -11.88 -6.82
N ALA A 304 6.14 -10.81 -7.26
CA ALA A 304 6.27 -10.47 -8.67
C ALA A 304 6.95 -11.58 -9.49
N MET A 305 7.97 -12.24 -8.92
CA MET A 305 8.75 -13.28 -9.60
C MET A 305 8.07 -14.65 -9.60
N THR A 306 7.37 -15.02 -8.52
CA THR A 306 6.91 -16.41 -8.33
C THR A 306 5.39 -16.58 -8.28
N GLY A 307 4.63 -15.49 -8.12
CA GLY A 307 3.19 -15.55 -7.86
C GLY A 307 2.83 -16.04 -6.44
N HIS A 308 3.83 -16.22 -5.56
CA HIS A 308 3.62 -16.57 -4.16
C HIS A 308 3.28 -15.33 -3.34
N LEU A 309 2.00 -15.15 -3.04
CA LEU A 309 1.52 -14.07 -2.20
C LEU A 309 1.68 -14.44 -0.73
N LEU A 310 2.28 -13.55 0.06
CA LEU A 310 2.49 -13.72 1.50
C LEU A 310 1.94 -12.51 2.25
N VAL A 311 1.66 -12.67 3.55
CA VAL A 311 1.34 -11.53 4.45
C VAL A 311 2.47 -10.49 4.42
N LYS A 312 3.72 -10.95 4.29
CA LYS A 312 4.91 -10.09 4.16
C LYS A 312 5.02 -9.35 2.82
N SER A 313 4.20 -9.66 1.83
CA SER A 313 4.16 -8.89 0.57
C SER A 313 3.50 -7.51 0.79
N ASP A 314 2.50 -7.44 1.67
CA ASP A 314 1.93 -6.16 2.12
C ASP A 314 2.93 -5.35 2.96
N VAL A 315 3.78 -6.01 3.77
CA VAL A 315 4.83 -5.33 4.54
C VAL A 315 5.83 -4.63 3.61
N TYR A 316 6.20 -5.27 2.50
CA TYR A 316 7.03 -4.63 1.48
C TYR A 316 6.33 -3.41 0.88
N SER A 317 5.05 -3.57 0.50
CA SER A 317 4.23 -2.49 -0.07
C SER A 317 4.11 -1.30 0.90
N TYR A 318 3.93 -1.57 2.20
CA TYR A 318 3.97 -0.56 3.26
C TYR A 318 5.33 0.12 3.35
N GLY A 319 6.43 -0.64 3.24
CA GLY A 319 7.78 -0.08 3.19
C GLY A 319 7.96 0.91 2.05
N VAL A 320 7.41 0.62 0.87
CA VAL A 320 7.40 1.55 -0.27
C VAL A 320 6.65 2.83 0.08
N VAL A 321 5.45 2.74 0.67
CA VAL A 321 4.69 3.92 1.14
C VAL A 321 5.48 4.73 2.15
N LEU A 322 6.22 4.08 3.06
CA LEU A 322 7.06 4.79 4.03
C LEU A 322 8.22 5.53 3.35
N LEU A 323 8.77 4.98 2.27
CA LEU A 323 9.78 5.67 1.44
C LEU A 323 9.15 6.84 0.67
N GLU A 324 7.93 6.71 0.14
CA GLU A 324 7.21 7.84 -0.47
C GLU A 324 7.01 8.97 0.54
N LEU A 325 6.55 8.66 1.76
CA LEU A 325 6.39 9.65 2.83
C LEU A 325 7.72 10.32 3.21
N LEU A 326 8.83 9.60 3.20
CA LEU A 326 10.16 10.17 3.48
C LEU A 326 10.68 11.08 2.36
N THR A 327 10.45 10.69 1.11
CA THR A 327 11.13 11.29 -0.05
C THR A 327 10.26 12.24 -0.87
N GLY A 328 8.94 12.17 -0.71
CA GLY A 328 7.98 12.88 -1.56
C GLY A 328 7.97 12.41 -3.02
N ARG A 329 8.62 11.27 -3.33
CA ARG A 329 8.76 10.76 -4.69
C ARG A 329 7.84 9.57 -4.95
N LYS A 330 7.41 9.46 -6.21
CA LYS A 330 6.67 8.30 -6.73
C LYS A 330 7.52 7.02 -6.67
N PRO A 331 6.92 5.85 -6.43
CA PRO A 331 7.63 4.57 -6.40
C PRO A 331 8.27 4.20 -7.72
N VAL A 332 7.62 4.60 -8.82
CA VAL A 332 8.10 4.45 -10.18
C VAL A 332 7.88 5.76 -10.92
N ASP A 333 8.97 6.35 -11.43
CA ASP A 333 8.95 7.58 -12.21
C ASP A 333 9.98 7.51 -13.33
N LEU A 334 9.50 7.27 -14.55
CA LEU A 334 10.34 7.15 -15.75
C LEU A 334 10.94 8.49 -16.21
N SER A 335 10.55 9.61 -15.59
CA SER A 335 11.18 10.91 -15.85
C SER A 335 12.48 11.12 -15.05
N GLN A 336 12.76 10.27 -14.06
CA GLN A 336 14.00 10.32 -13.28
C GLN A 336 15.20 9.82 -14.09
N PRO A 337 16.44 10.22 -13.71
CA PRO A 337 17.65 9.71 -14.35
C PRO A 337 17.76 8.18 -14.29
N PRO A 338 18.49 7.55 -15.24
CA PRO A 338 18.75 6.11 -15.21
C PRO A 338 19.28 5.61 -13.87
N GLY A 339 18.65 4.58 -13.31
CA GLY A 339 18.93 4.02 -11.99
C GLY A 339 18.14 4.67 -10.84
N GLN A 340 17.39 5.74 -11.10
CA GLN A 340 16.54 6.44 -10.12
C GLN A 340 15.04 6.27 -10.38
N GLU A 341 14.66 5.54 -11.43
CA GLU A 341 13.25 5.38 -11.83
C GLU A 341 12.46 4.55 -10.83
N ASN A 342 13.10 3.58 -10.16
CA ASN A 342 12.50 2.79 -9.10
C ASN A 342 12.98 3.29 -7.73
N LEU A 343 12.05 3.79 -6.92
CA LEU A 343 12.31 4.41 -5.63
C LEU A 343 13.10 3.48 -4.68
N VAL A 344 12.70 2.22 -4.57
CA VAL A 344 13.36 1.26 -3.66
C VAL A 344 14.79 1.00 -4.09
N THR A 345 15.01 0.80 -5.39
CA THR A 345 16.34 0.54 -5.97
C THR A 345 17.28 1.72 -5.74
N TRP A 346 16.76 2.94 -5.92
CA TRP A 346 17.51 4.17 -5.72
C TRP A 346 17.83 4.46 -4.24
N VAL A 347 16.84 4.33 -3.37
CA VAL A 347 16.94 4.77 -1.97
C VAL A 347 17.69 3.77 -1.10
N ARG A 348 17.55 2.47 -1.34
CA ARG A 348 18.10 1.43 -0.45
C ARG A 348 19.59 1.58 -0.13
N PRO A 349 20.50 1.88 -1.08
CA PRO A 349 21.92 2.13 -0.79
C PRO A 349 22.17 3.38 0.07
N LEU A 350 21.22 4.32 0.08
CA LEU A 350 21.34 5.63 0.72
C LEU A 350 20.79 5.63 2.16
N LEU A 351 19.98 4.62 2.53
CA LEU A 351 19.37 4.50 3.86
C LEU A 351 20.38 4.24 5.00
N THR A 352 21.61 3.84 4.67
CA THR A 352 22.64 3.45 5.65
C THR A 352 23.57 4.59 6.05
N SER A 353 23.65 5.67 5.25
CA SER A 353 24.55 6.80 5.51
C SER A 353 23.75 8.05 5.86
N LYS A 354 24.31 8.90 6.73
CA LYS A 354 23.68 10.18 7.10
C LYS A 354 23.56 11.11 5.90
N GLU A 355 24.59 11.11 5.04
CA GLU A 355 24.66 11.89 3.81
C GLU A 355 23.62 11.40 2.80
N GLY A 356 23.48 10.08 2.66
CA GLY A 356 22.45 9.46 1.83
C GLY A 356 21.05 9.83 2.30
N LEU A 357 20.79 9.78 3.62
CA LEU A 357 19.51 10.23 4.18
C LEU A 357 19.24 11.70 3.87
N GLN A 358 20.22 12.59 4.06
CA GLN A 358 20.06 14.01 3.74
C GLN A 358 19.75 14.30 2.26
N MET A 359 20.14 13.40 1.35
CA MET A 359 19.89 13.51 -0.09
C MET A 359 18.48 13.05 -0.48
N ILE A 360 17.91 12.08 0.22
CA ILE A 360 16.62 11.49 -0.14
C ILE A 360 15.43 12.18 0.54
N ILE A 361 15.63 12.80 1.71
CA ILE A 361 14.54 13.44 2.45
C ILE A 361 13.88 14.50 1.58
N ASP A 362 12.55 14.47 1.56
CA ASP A 362 11.74 15.46 0.88
C ASP A 362 12.15 16.89 1.32
N PRO A 363 12.62 17.73 0.37
CA PRO A 363 13.05 19.09 0.65
C PRO A 363 12.00 19.94 1.39
N TYR A 364 10.71 19.66 1.20
CA TYR A 364 9.62 20.42 1.84
C TYR A 364 9.64 20.27 3.37
N VAL A 365 9.86 19.05 3.87
CA VAL A 365 9.85 18.79 5.31
C VAL A 365 11.24 18.88 5.94
N LYS A 366 12.32 18.75 5.14
CA LYS A 366 13.71 18.76 5.60
C LYS A 366 14.06 19.85 6.64
N PRO A 367 13.57 21.11 6.55
CA PRO A 367 13.91 22.15 7.53
C PRO A 367 13.35 21.90 8.94
N ASN A 368 12.26 21.15 9.06
CA ASN A 368 11.47 21.04 10.29
C ASN A 368 11.66 19.72 11.04
N ILE A 369 12.61 18.87 10.64
CA ILE A 369 12.75 17.51 11.16
C ILE A 369 14.10 17.30 11.87
N SER A 370 14.07 16.58 12.98
CA SER A 370 15.29 16.09 13.62
C SER A 370 15.91 14.93 12.82
N VAL A 371 17.22 14.98 12.60
CA VAL A 371 17.94 13.91 11.88
C VAL A 371 17.72 12.54 12.53
N ASP A 372 17.61 12.49 13.87
CA ASP A 372 17.36 11.26 14.62
C ASP A 372 16.03 10.59 14.27
N THR A 373 14.94 11.35 14.15
CA THR A 373 13.64 10.79 13.76
C THR A 373 13.68 10.24 12.34
N VAL A 374 14.32 10.96 11.40
CA VAL A 374 14.50 10.47 10.03
C VAL A 374 15.27 9.17 10.00
N VAL A 375 16.40 9.08 10.73
CA VAL A 375 17.22 7.86 10.79
C VAL A 375 16.38 6.67 11.27
N LYS A 376 15.55 6.86 12.31
CA LYS A 376 14.69 5.81 12.84
C LYS A 376 13.62 5.37 11.83
N VAL A 377 12.93 6.31 11.18
CA VAL A 377 11.91 6.00 10.16
C VAL A 377 12.53 5.33 8.94
N ALA A 378 13.69 5.82 8.48
CA ALA A 378 14.44 5.24 7.37
C ALA A 378 14.87 3.80 7.67
N ALA A 379 15.28 3.51 8.91
CA ALA A 379 15.64 2.17 9.32
C ALA A 379 14.43 1.21 9.35
N ILE A 380 13.25 1.70 9.78
CA ILE A 380 11.99 0.95 9.67
C ILE A 380 11.65 0.66 8.21
N ALA A 381 11.71 1.67 7.34
CA ALA A 381 11.46 1.52 5.91
C ALA A 381 12.41 0.50 5.26
N SER A 382 13.70 0.60 5.58
CA SER A 382 14.75 -0.33 5.13
C SER A 382 14.44 -1.79 5.46
N MET A 383 13.98 -2.06 6.69
CA MET A 383 13.58 -3.41 7.09
C MET A 383 12.33 -3.91 6.35
N CYS A 384 11.35 -3.04 6.12
CA CYS A 384 10.12 -3.41 5.40
C CYS A 384 10.40 -3.79 3.93
N VAL A 385 11.32 -3.10 3.25
CA VAL A 385 11.65 -3.32 1.83
C VAL A 385 12.77 -4.34 1.60
N GLN A 386 13.16 -5.12 2.62
CA GLN A 386 14.18 -6.16 2.44
C GLN A 386 13.76 -7.17 1.36
N PRO A 387 14.65 -7.57 0.42
CA PRO A 387 14.33 -8.60 -0.56
C PRO A 387 13.99 -9.93 0.10
N GLU A 388 14.74 -10.28 1.14
CA GLU A 388 14.55 -11.51 1.89
C GLU A 388 13.34 -11.39 2.83
N VAL A 389 12.31 -12.20 2.58
CA VAL A 389 11.02 -12.13 3.27
C VAL A 389 11.15 -12.35 4.77
N SER A 390 12.06 -13.24 5.19
CA SER A 390 12.31 -13.55 6.59
C SER A 390 12.90 -12.38 7.39
N GLN A 391 13.51 -11.40 6.71
CA GLN A 391 14.07 -10.21 7.34
C GLN A 391 13.05 -9.09 7.53
N ARG A 392 11.95 -9.10 6.78
CA ARG A 392 10.88 -8.11 6.96
C ARG A 392 10.22 -8.28 8.34
N PRO A 393 9.85 -7.20 9.04
CA PRO A 393 9.13 -7.29 10.31
C PRO A 393 7.68 -7.76 10.10
N PHE A 394 6.99 -8.07 11.20
CA PHE A 394 5.52 -8.10 11.22
C PHE A 394 4.97 -6.68 11.41
N MET A 395 3.76 -6.40 10.95
CA MET A 395 3.20 -5.05 11.02
C MET A 395 2.98 -4.57 12.47
N GLY A 396 2.69 -5.46 13.41
CA GLY A 396 2.66 -5.15 14.83
C GLY A 396 4.01 -4.64 15.36
N GLU A 397 5.13 -5.20 14.88
CA GLU A 397 6.48 -4.70 15.22
C GLU A 397 6.72 -3.31 14.63
N VAL A 398 6.30 -3.09 13.37
CA VAL A 398 6.36 -1.78 12.70
C VAL A 398 5.56 -0.73 13.47
N VAL A 399 4.35 -1.06 13.92
CA VAL A 399 3.51 -0.16 14.74
C VAL A 399 4.21 0.21 16.04
N GLN A 400 4.85 -0.75 16.73
CA GLN A 400 5.58 -0.45 17.98
C GLN A 400 6.80 0.42 17.71
N ALA A 401 7.54 0.17 16.63
CA ALA A 401 8.68 0.98 16.24
C ALA A 401 8.28 2.43 15.97
N LEU A 402 7.24 2.65 15.18
CA LEU A 402 6.73 3.99 14.86
C LEU A 402 6.18 4.72 16.09
N LYS A 403 5.50 4.00 17.00
CA LYS A 403 5.04 4.60 18.26
C LYS A 403 6.21 5.19 19.06
N LEU A 404 7.34 4.49 19.12
CA LEU A 404 8.53 4.99 19.83
C LEU A 404 9.07 6.27 19.17
N VAL A 405 9.12 6.30 17.84
CA VAL A 405 9.55 7.50 17.09
C VAL A 405 8.60 8.69 17.35
N CYS A 406 7.29 8.45 17.31
CA CYS A 406 6.29 9.51 17.54
C CYS A 406 6.29 10.01 19.00
N SER A 407 6.48 9.14 20.00
CA SER A 407 6.49 9.57 21.41
C SER A 407 7.69 10.45 21.75
N GLU A 408 8.85 10.19 21.15
CA GLU A 408 10.02 11.04 21.32
C GLU A 408 9.82 12.44 20.75
N PHE A 409 9.02 12.55 19.68
CA PHE A 409 8.67 13.83 19.07
C PHE A 409 7.80 14.69 20.02
N GLU A 410 6.75 14.10 20.59
CA GLU A 410 5.87 14.78 21.56
C GLU A 410 6.63 15.25 22.80
N GLU A 411 7.57 14.45 23.31
CA GLU A 411 8.44 14.85 24.43
C GLU A 411 9.37 16.03 24.06
N THR A 412 9.96 16.02 22.85
CA THR A 412 10.85 17.10 22.42
C THR A 412 10.12 18.44 22.22
N ASP A 413 8.89 18.42 21.69
CA ASP A 413 8.09 19.63 21.51
C ASP A 413 7.60 20.18 22.85
N PHE A 414 7.21 19.31 23.79
CA PHE A 414 6.84 19.73 25.14
C PHE A 414 8.00 20.45 25.86
N ILE A 415 9.23 19.92 25.76
CA ILE A 415 10.42 20.54 26.36
C ILE A 415 10.74 21.89 25.69
N LYS A 416 10.64 22.01 24.36
CA LYS A 416 10.85 23.28 23.64
C LYS A 416 9.83 24.34 24.04
N SER A 417 8.56 23.96 24.19
CA SER A 417 7.48 24.89 24.59
C SER A 417 7.67 25.43 26.01
N LYS A 418 8.15 24.60 26.96
CA LYS A 418 8.48 25.05 28.32
C LYS A 418 9.71 25.96 28.35
N GLY A 419 10.76 25.63 27.61
CA GLY A 419 11.99 26.44 27.56
C GLY A 419 11.81 27.82 26.92
N SER A 420 10.77 28.02 26.10
CA SER A 420 10.44 29.32 25.50
C SER A 420 9.48 30.16 26.36
N GLN A 421 8.72 29.56 27.27
CA GLN A 421 7.92 30.29 28.27
C GLN A 421 8.75 30.75 29.49
N GLU A 422 9.83 30.03 29.84
CA GLU A 422 10.72 30.43 30.95
C GLU A 422 11.70 31.56 30.58
N GLY A 423 11.84 31.90 29.28
CA GLY A 423 12.68 33.01 28.79
C GLY A 423 11.96 34.36 28.63
N LEU A 424 10.65 34.43 28.89
CA LEU A 424 9.81 35.63 28.71
C LEU A 424 9.13 36.06 30.03
N LEU A 425 9.79 35.82 31.16
CA LEU A 425 9.28 36.08 32.52
C LEU A 425 10.34 36.79 33.39
N THR A 426 11.00 37.80 32.84
CA THR A 426 11.89 38.72 33.59
C THR A 426 11.82 40.14 33.04
N ASP A 427 10.62 40.72 32.91
CA ASP A 427 10.46 42.18 32.83
C ASP A 427 8.97 42.51 32.91
N VAL A 428 8.44 42.77 34.11
CA VAL A 428 7.31 43.66 34.45
C VAL A 428 7.12 43.48 35.96
N LYS A 429 7.94 44.18 36.75
CA LYS A 429 7.75 44.34 38.19
C LYS A 429 7.43 45.82 38.42
N GLY A 430 6.14 46.16 38.37
CA GLY A 430 5.71 47.53 38.65
C GLY A 430 4.29 47.80 38.22
N ILE A 431 3.38 47.69 39.18
CA ILE A 431 2.26 48.59 39.49
C ILE A 431 1.03 47.76 39.90
N PHE A 432 0.89 47.67 41.23
CA PHE A 432 -0.36 47.35 41.93
C PHE A 432 -1.40 48.45 41.65
N SER A 433 -2.66 48.07 41.46
CA SER A 433 -3.76 48.39 42.40
C SER A 433 -5.15 48.33 41.75
N GLU A 434 -6.01 47.57 42.43
CA GLU A 434 -7.45 47.81 42.66
C GLU A 434 -8.46 47.86 41.50
N ALA A 435 -9.34 46.84 41.50
CA ALA A 435 -10.76 46.92 41.90
C ALA A 435 -11.74 46.24 40.91
N SER A 436 -12.56 45.34 41.48
CA SER A 436 -13.93 44.93 41.10
C SER A 436 -14.23 44.60 39.63
N GLY A 437 -14.74 43.46 39.23
CA GLY A 437 -15.54 42.44 39.92
C GLY A 437 -16.55 41.93 38.89
N GLU A 438 -16.57 40.63 38.61
CA GLU A 438 -17.75 39.79 38.39
C GLU A 438 -17.33 38.39 37.92
N ARG A 439 -17.94 37.39 38.57
CA ARG A 439 -17.74 35.96 38.34
C ARG A 439 -18.59 35.51 37.16
N VAL A 440 -18.02 34.68 36.27
CA VAL A 440 -18.73 33.52 35.72
C VAL A 440 -17.78 32.32 35.71
N GLU A 441 -18.30 31.24 36.24
CA GLU A 441 -17.70 29.98 36.64
C GLU A 441 -17.86 28.95 35.50
N PHE A 442 -16.80 28.25 35.10
CA PHE A 442 -16.94 26.90 34.51
C PHE A 442 -15.70 26.02 34.80
N SER A 443 -15.86 25.28 35.90
CA SER A 443 -15.44 23.89 36.18
C SER A 443 -14.12 23.37 35.61
N GLU A 444 -13.13 23.37 36.49
CA GLU A 444 -11.90 22.58 36.45
C GLU A 444 -12.18 21.17 37.01
N CYS A 445 -11.85 20.11 36.27
CA CYS A 445 -11.78 18.75 36.83
C CYS A 445 -10.31 18.31 36.89
N GLN A 446 -9.64 18.71 37.96
CA GLN A 446 -8.45 18.03 38.46
C GLN A 446 -8.90 16.79 39.24
N LYS A 447 -8.49 15.60 38.80
CA LYS A 447 -8.50 14.39 39.63
C LYS A 447 -7.07 13.91 39.86
N THR A 448 -6.54 14.36 41.00
CA THR A 448 -5.78 13.60 42.00
C THR A 448 -4.94 12.42 41.52
N PHE A 449 -3.63 12.65 41.44
CA PHE A 449 -2.61 11.62 41.61
C PHE A 449 -2.38 11.35 43.10
N SER A 450 -2.44 10.09 43.53
CA SER A 450 -1.88 9.64 44.80
C SER A 450 -1.14 8.32 44.61
N GLY A 451 0.17 8.40 44.89
CA GLY A 451 1.02 7.34 45.46
C GLY A 451 1.08 5.98 44.75
N TYR A 452 2.21 5.69 44.11
CA TYR A 452 3.04 4.52 44.46
C TYR A 452 4.47 4.76 43.96
N GLN A 453 5.42 4.79 44.90
CA GLN A 453 6.86 4.73 44.65
C GLN A 453 7.22 3.33 44.14
N SER A 454 7.93 3.26 43.01
CA SER A 454 8.91 2.19 42.78
C SER A 454 10.06 2.74 41.96
N ASN A 455 11.25 2.67 42.54
CA ASN A 455 12.53 3.03 41.96
C ASN A 455 12.79 2.29 40.63
N GLU A 456 12.90 3.01 39.52
CA GLU A 456 13.64 2.52 38.35
C GLU A 456 14.48 3.66 37.76
N GLU A 457 15.80 3.43 37.71
CA GLU A 457 16.81 4.32 37.14
C GLU A 457 16.51 4.67 35.68
N LYS A 458 16.27 5.95 35.43
CA LYS A 458 16.14 6.51 34.08
C LYS A 458 17.55 6.76 33.51
N VAL A 459 18.16 5.74 32.92
CA VAL A 459 19.40 5.90 32.14
C VAL A 459 19.07 6.63 30.83
N ARG A 460 19.35 7.94 30.81
CA ARG A 460 19.47 8.75 29.58
C ARG A 460 20.72 8.28 28.83
N LEU A 461 20.57 7.68 27.65
CA LEU A 461 21.70 7.41 26.77
C LEU A 461 21.70 8.40 25.60
N SER A 462 22.76 9.22 25.56
CA SER A 462 23.07 10.22 24.55
C SER A 462 23.44 9.56 23.22
N ALA A 463 23.07 10.21 22.10
CA ALA A 463 23.21 9.72 20.72
C ALA A 463 24.66 9.56 20.20
N SER A 464 25.66 9.70 21.07
CA SER A 464 27.09 9.71 20.70
C SER A 464 27.88 8.45 21.09
N GLU A 465 27.31 7.46 21.78
CA GLU A 465 28.03 6.25 22.23
C GLU A 465 27.71 4.98 21.43
N LEU A 466 26.93 5.08 20.34
CA LEU A 466 26.35 3.92 19.64
C LEU A 466 27.21 3.27 18.53
N LEU A 467 28.51 3.61 18.40
CA LEU A 467 29.34 3.22 17.23
C LEU A 467 30.43 2.17 17.46
N SER A 468 30.52 1.53 18.63
CA SER A 468 31.63 0.61 18.91
C SER A 468 31.15 -0.65 19.65
N THR A 469 31.15 -1.81 18.97
CA THR A 469 31.50 -3.17 19.51
C THR A 469 31.06 -4.30 18.55
N SER A 470 31.99 -5.22 18.28
CA SER A 470 31.83 -6.58 17.69
C SER A 470 31.02 -7.47 18.65
N GLY A 471 30.18 -8.44 18.27
CA GLY A 471 30.32 -9.55 17.32
C GLY A 471 30.07 -10.85 18.10
N GLN A 472 29.01 -11.60 17.78
CA GLN A 472 28.90 -13.07 17.91
C GLN A 472 27.50 -13.57 17.50
N GLU A 473 27.52 -14.68 16.77
CA GLU A 473 26.43 -15.45 16.17
C GLU A 473 25.39 -15.94 17.19
N PHE A 474 24.15 -16.20 16.75
CA PHE A 474 23.41 -17.41 17.14
C PHE A 474 22.18 -17.59 16.25
N GLU A 475 22.21 -18.64 15.43
CA GLU A 475 21.05 -19.28 14.80
C GLU A 475 20.25 -20.09 15.84
N SER A 476 19.00 -20.38 15.47
CA SER A 476 18.07 -21.40 16.01
C SER A 476 16.89 -20.89 16.85
N PHE A 477 15.79 -21.62 16.72
CA PHE A 477 14.48 -21.50 17.39
C PHE A 477 13.36 -20.71 16.68
N ARG A 478 12.85 -21.35 15.61
CA ARG A 478 11.41 -21.43 15.31
C ARG A 478 10.72 -22.26 16.40
N GLN A 479 9.86 -21.67 17.22
CA GLN A 479 8.56 -22.27 17.60
C GLN A 479 7.76 -21.35 18.54
N TYR A 480 6.46 -21.21 18.22
CA TYR A 480 5.37 -20.72 19.07
C TYR A 480 5.48 -19.32 19.68
N SER A 481 4.57 -18.42 19.32
CA SER A 481 4.06 -17.42 20.28
C SER A 481 2.65 -16.98 19.93
N ARG A 482 1.73 -17.38 20.79
CA ARG A 482 0.34 -16.97 20.90
C ARG A 482 0.24 -15.46 21.21
N SER A 483 -0.85 -14.87 20.74
CA SER A 483 -1.28 -13.49 20.98
C SER A 483 -1.40 -13.22 22.49
N GLY A 484 -0.63 -12.25 22.99
CA GLY A 484 -0.68 -11.70 24.34
C GLY A 484 0.06 -10.35 24.38
N PRO A 485 -0.26 -9.44 25.32
CA PRO A 485 0.32 -8.10 25.33
C PRO A 485 1.83 -8.18 25.57
N LEU A 486 2.63 -7.60 24.66
CA LEU A 486 4.08 -7.83 24.60
C LEU A 486 4.85 -7.00 25.65
N ILE A 487 5.55 -7.73 26.52
CA ILE A 487 6.46 -7.28 27.58
C ILE A 487 7.70 -6.58 26.99
N ILE A 488 8.25 -5.62 27.73
CA ILE A 488 9.40 -4.73 27.42
C ILE A 488 10.60 -5.43 26.74
N GLY A 489 10.84 -6.73 27.00
CA GLY A 489 11.97 -7.50 26.46
C GLY A 489 12.07 -7.55 24.92
N LYS A 490 10.94 -7.55 24.19
CA LYS A 490 10.98 -7.58 22.70
C LYS A 490 11.45 -6.26 22.08
N LYS A 491 11.32 -5.13 22.79
CA LYS A 491 11.81 -3.82 22.31
C LYS A 491 13.33 -3.85 22.10
N ARG A 492 14.07 -4.48 23.02
CA ARG A 492 15.53 -4.59 22.94
C ARG A 492 15.97 -5.46 21.76
N GLN A 493 15.31 -6.60 21.55
CA GLN A 493 15.57 -7.49 20.41
C GLN A 493 15.31 -6.81 19.07
N PHE A 494 14.24 -6.01 18.96
CA PHE A 494 13.94 -5.24 17.76
C PHE A 494 15.05 -4.23 17.44
N TRP A 495 15.48 -3.42 18.41
CA TRP A 495 16.59 -2.47 18.22
C TRP A 495 17.95 -3.15 18.02
N GLN A 496 18.15 -4.35 18.57
CA GLN A 496 19.33 -5.17 18.29
C GLN A 496 19.32 -5.70 16.85
N LYS A 497 18.16 -6.16 16.35
CA LYS A 497 17.97 -6.58 14.96
C LYS A 497 18.14 -5.40 13.98
N LEU A 498 17.65 -4.22 14.34
CA LEU A 498 17.91 -2.96 13.63
C LEU A 498 19.41 -2.65 13.52
N ARG A 499 20.14 -2.82 14.63
CA ARG A 499 21.59 -2.60 14.67
C ARG A 499 22.39 -3.63 13.87
N SER A 500 21.99 -4.89 13.85
CA SER A 500 22.70 -5.93 13.09
C SER A 500 22.50 -5.78 11.57
N LEU A 501 21.32 -5.33 11.13
CA LEU A 501 21.02 -5.15 9.70
C LEU A 501 21.63 -3.88 9.09
N SER A 502 21.96 -2.86 9.90
CA SER A 502 22.70 -1.67 9.45
C SER A 502 24.18 -1.98 9.11
N ARG A 503 24.72 -3.11 9.60
CA ARG A 503 26.12 -3.54 9.45
C ARG A 503 26.39 -4.37 8.17
N GLY A 504 25.78 -4.00 7.06
CA GLY A 504 25.95 -4.69 5.77
C GLY A 504 27.42 -4.84 5.35
N SER A 505 27.91 -6.08 5.45
CA SER A 505 29.10 -6.72 4.87
C SER A 505 30.00 -5.85 3.97
N SER A 506 31.16 -5.46 4.52
CA SER A 506 32.38 -5.15 3.77
C SER A 506 33.54 -5.82 4.50
N SER A 507 33.80 -7.08 4.16
CA SER A 507 35.02 -7.80 4.53
C SER A 507 35.68 -8.31 3.26
N GLU A 508 36.53 -7.49 2.65
CA GLU A 508 37.58 -8.00 1.76
C GLU A 508 38.69 -8.57 2.64
N HIS A 509 38.77 -9.90 2.70
CA HIS A 509 39.99 -10.61 3.05
C HIS A 509 40.72 -10.92 1.73
N GLY A 510 41.80 -10.18 1.47
CA GLY A 510 42.83 -10.51 0.49
C GLY A 510 44.15 -10.64 1.21
N SER A 511 44.48 -11.86 1.65
CA SER A 511 45.79 -12.23 2.21
C SER A 511 46.62 -12.95 1.13
N HIS A 512 47.86 -12.48 0.98
CA HIS A 512 48.98 -13.00 0.17
C HIS A 512 48.97 -12.75 -1.34
#